data_AF-G5E0D5-F1
#
_entry.id   AF-G5E0D5-F1
#
_cell.length_a   1.000
_cell.length_b   1.000
_cell.length_c   1.000
_cell.angle_alpha   90.00
_cell.angle_beta   90.00
_cell.angle_gamma   90.00
#
_symmetry.space_group_name_H-M   'P 1'
#
loop_
_entity.id
_entity.type
_entity.pdbx_description
1 polymer ?
#
loop_
_entity_poly.entity_id
_entity_poly.type
_entity_poly.pdbx_seq_one_letter_code
_entity_poly.pdbx_strand_id
1 'polypeptide(L)' 'GFYDECLRKYGSVTVWRYCTEIFDYLSLSAIIDRKVFCVHGGLSPSIQTLDQIRTVDRKQEVPHDGPMCDLWSDPEDTT' A
#
# COMPACT_ATOMS: atom_id res chain seq x y z
N GLY A 1 -15.15 -5.08 11.27
CA GLY A 1 -14.09 -4.99 10.24
C GLY A 1 -13.13 -6.16 10.35
N PHE A 2 -11.97 -6.10 9.67
CA PHE A 2 -10.98 -7.19 9.68
C PHE A 2 -10.50 -7.54 11.11
N TYR A 3 -10.32 -6.53 11.97
CA TYR A 3 -10.01 -6.73 13.39
C TYR A 3 -11.04 -7.62 14.12
N ASP A 4 -12.33 -7.24 14.08
CA ASP A 4 -13.42 -7.99 14.74
C ASP A 4 -13.56 -9.40 14.16
N GLU A 5 -13.28 -9.56 12.86
CA GLU A 5 -13.33 -10.85 12.20
C GLU A 5 -12.24 -11.78 12.73
N CYS A 6 -11.00 -11.29 12.87
CA CYS A 6 -9.91 -12.06 13.47
C CYS A 6 -10.25 -12.46 14.92
N LEU A 7 -10.75 -11.51 15.72
CA LEU A 7 -11.13 -11.79 17.11
C LEU A 7 -12.24 -12.85 17.19
N ARG A 8 -13.29 -12.72 16.38
CA ARG A 8 -14.42 -13.66 16.36
C ARG A 8 -14.03 -15.07 15.89
N LYS A 9 -13.16 -15.18 14.88
CA LYS A 9 -12.79 -16.47 14.28
C LYS A 9 -11.71 -17.22 15.06
N TYR A 10 -10.75 -16.51 15.65
CA TYR A 10 -9.57 -17.11 16.27
C TYR A 10 -9.54 -16.95 17.80
N GLY A 11 -10.50 -16.23 18.39
CA GLY A 11 -10.55 -15.98 19.84
C GLY A 11 -9.43 -15.08 20.37
N SER A 12 -8.62 -14.50 19.47
CA SER A 12 -7.48 -13.66 19.80
C SER A 12 -7.20 -12.65 18.68
N VAL A 13 -6.76 -11.46 19.07
CA VAL A 13 -6.31 -10.39 18.15
C VAL A 13 -4.90 -10.64 17.62
N THR A 14 -4.20 -11.68 18.09
CA THR A 14 -2.84 -12.01 17.65
C THR A 14 -2.76 -12.24 16.14
N VAL A 15 -3.77 -12.88 15.53
CA VAL A 15 -3.82 -13.11 14.09
C VAL A 15 -3.88 -11.79 13.32
N TRP A 16 -4.73 -10.86 13.77
CA TRP A 16 -4.81 -9.52 13.18
C TRP A 16 -3.45 -8.82 13.24
N ARG A 17 -2.76 -8.87 14.38
CA ARG A 17 -1.42 -8.27 14.54
C ARG A 17 -0.38 -8.87 13.59
N TYR A 18 -0.38 -10.19 13.41
CA TYR A 18 0.53 -10.83 12.45
C TYR A 18 0.20 -10.46 11.01
N CYS A 19 -1.09 -10.32 10.67
CA CYS A 19 -1.48 -9.83 9.36
C CYS A 19 -1.01 -8.40 9.12
N THR A 20 -1.20 -7.49 10.10
CA THR A 20 -0.71 -6.10 9.98
C THR A 20 0.80 -6.05 9.84
N GLU A 21 1.54 -6.84 10.62
CA GLU A 21 3.00 -6.95 10.48
C GLU A 21 3.40 -7.42 9.08
N ILE A 22 2.68 -8.36 8.47
CA ILE A 22 2.95 -8.83 7.10
C ILE A 22 2.59 -7.77 6.05
N PHE A 23 1.54 -6.99 6.26
CA PHE A 23 1.10 -5.96 5.30
C PHE A 23 2.18 -4.90 5.07
N ASP A 24 2.95 -4.55 6.09
CA ASP A 24 4.10 -3.64 5.98
C ASP A 24 5.21 -4.15 5.04
N TYR A 25 5.23 -5.45 4.74
CA TYR A 25 6.21 -6.04 3.80
C TYR A 25 5.72 -6.10 2.35
N LEU A 26 4.45 -5.80 2.08
CA LEU A 26 3.90 -5.86 0.74
C LEU A 26 4.59 -4.86 -0.19
N SER A 27 4.73 -5.22 -1.46
CA SER A 27 5.30 -4.35 -2.48
C SER A 27 4.35 -3.21 -2.80
N LEU A 28 4.87 -1.97 -2.87
CA LEU A 28 4.08 -0.79 -3.24
C LEU A 28 3.67 -0.77 -4.72
N SER A 29 4.50 -1.34 -5.60
CA SER A 29 4.26 -1.35 -7.05
C SER A 29 4.98 -2.51 -7.75
N ALA A 30 4.60 -2.76 -9.00
CA ALA A 30 5.25 -3.72 -9.89
C ALA A 30 5.41 -3.14 -11.30
N ILE A 31 6.37 -3.68 -12.05
CA ILE A 31 6.53 -3.39 -13.49
C ILE A 31 6.37 -4.70 -14.24
N ILE A 32 5.33 -4.79 -15.07
CA ILE A 32 5.04 -5.97 -15.88
C ILE A 32 5.64 -5.78 -17.28
N ASP A 33 6.39 -6.77 -17.74
CA ASP A 33 7.06 -6.80 -19.06
C ASP A 33 7.91 -5.55 -19.39
N ARG A 34 8.40 -4.83 -18.36
CA ARG A 34 9.09 -3.55 -18.49
C ARG A 34 8.27 -2.46 -19.21
N LYS A 35 6.93 -2.59 -19.21
CA LYS A 35 6.02 -1.73 -19.97
C LYS A 35 4.91 -1.16 -19.12
N VAL A 36 4.30 -1.98 -18.26
CA VAL A 36 3.13 -1.58 -17.47
C VAL A 36 3.55 -1.37 -16.04
N PHE A 37 3.34 -0.16 -15.53
CA PHE A 37 3.49 0.16 -14.12
C PHE A 37 2.18 -0.14 -13.39
N CYS A 38 2.24 -0.97 -12.35
CA CYS A 38 1.09 -1.39 -11.56
C CYS A 38 1.22 -0.91 -10.12
N VAL A 39 0.20 -0.21 -9.65
CA VAL A 39 -0.02 0.27 -8.28
C VAL A 39 -1.49 0.00 -7.95
N HIS A 40 -1.90 -0.02 -6.68
CA HIS A 40 -3.31 -0.30 -6.39
C HIS A 40 -4.22 0.93 -6.40
N GLY A 41 -3.68 2.15 -6.23
CA GLY A 41 -4.40 3.39 -6.55
C GLY A 41 -3.82 4.04 -7.80
N GLY A 42 -3.02 5.09 -7.61
CA GLY A 42 -2.62 5.99 -8.69
C GLY A 42 -1.21 6.57 -8.55
N LEU A 43 -1.02 7.73 -9.17
CA LEU A 43 0.25 8.43 -9.25
C LEU A 43 0.41 9.42 -8.10
N SER A 44 1.65 9.60 -7.64
CA SER A 44 1.98 10.63 -6.64
C SER A 44 2.56 11.87 -7.31
N PRO A 45 2.14 13.09 -6.92
CA PRO A 45 2.82 14.33 -7.33
C PRO A 45 4.30 14.38 -6.93
N SER A 46 4.67 13.63 -5.88
CA SER A 46 6.02 13.55 -5.34
C SER A 46 6.90 12.50 -6.04
N ILE A 47 6.32 11.65 -6.90
CA ILE A 47 7.00 10.55 -7.59
C ILE A 47 6.91 10.77 -9.10
N GLN A 48 8.02 11.23 -9.69
CA GLN A 48 8.19 11.44 -11.13
C GLN A 48 8.91 10.29 -11.82
N THR A 49 9.66 9.47 -11.08
CA THR A 49 10.42 8.33 -11.64
C THR A 49 10.24 7.05 -10.84
N LEU A 50 10.38 5.90 -11.51
CA LEU A 50 10.31 4.58 -10.88
C LEU A 50 11.39 4.38 -9.81
N ASP A 51 12.54 5.04 -9.95
CA ASP A 51 13.64 4.95 -8.99
C ASP A 51 13.29 5.63 -7.66
N GLN A 52 12.47 6.67 -7.66
CA GLN A 52 12.01 7.30 -6.41
C GLN A 52 11.16 6.35 -5.58
N ILE A 53 10.33 5.51 -6.20
CA ILE A 53 9.53 4.49 -5.50
C ILE A 53 10.44 3.49 -4.77
N ARG A 54 11.59 3.15 -5.37
CA ARG A 54 12.56 2.21 -4.78
C ARG A 54 13.20 2.74 -3.51
N THR A 55 13.21 4.06 -3.32
CA THR A 55 13.77 4.73 -2.13
C THR A 55 12.78 4.91 -0.99
N VAL A 56 11.48 4.62 -1.21
CA VAL A 56 10.46 4.72 -0.17
C VAL A 56 10.69 3.64 0.90
N ASP A 57 10.80 4.07 2.16
CA ASP A 57 10.76 3.14 3.29
C ASP A 57 9.32 2.62 3.45
N ARG A 58 9.09 1.40 2.98
CA ARG A 58 7.74 0.80 2.95
C ARG A 58 7.42 -0.05 4.17
N LYS A 59 8.41 -0.39 5.01
CA LYS A 59 8.25 -1.33 6.13
C LYS A 59 7.66 -0.64 7.36
N GLN A 60 6.51 0.00 7.15
CA GLN A 60 5.81 0.78 8.15
C GLN A 60 4.33 0.89 7.79
N GLU A 61 3.52 1.27 8.77
CA GLU A 61 2.15 1.68 8.54
C GLU A 61 2.12 2.85 7.53
N VAL A 62 1.14 2.83 6.61
CA VAL A 62 1.00 3.86 5.59
C VAL A 62 0.81 5.22 6.27
N PRO A 63 1.70 6.21 6.03
CA PRO A 63 1.56 7.54 6.60
C PRO A 63 0.28 8.24 6.11
N HIS A 64 -0.20 9.24 6.86
CA HIS A 64 -1.36 10.04 6.47
C HIS A 64 -1.14 10.95 5.24
N ASP A 65 0.11 11.18 4.85
CA ASP A 65 0.50 12.03 3.72
C ASP A 65 1.81 11.52 3.10
N GLY A 66 2.10 11.96 1.88
CA GLY A 66 3.34 11.71 1.18
C GLY A 66 3.30 10.54 0.20
N PRO A 67 4.47 10.19 -0.38
CA PRO A 67 4.56 9.35 -1.57
C PRO A 67 3.97 7.94 -1.42
N MET A 68 3.96 7.38 -0.21
CA MET A 68 3.35 6.06 0.04
C MET A 68 1.82 6.13 0.10
N CYS A 69 1.27 7.20 0.67
CA CYS A 69 -0.17 7.45 0.75
C CYS A 69 -0.74 7.74 -0.64
N ASP A 70 -0.06 8.57 -1.41
CA ASP A 70 -0.49 9.00 -2.75
C ASP A 70 -0.62 7.85 -3.76
N LEU A 71 0.06 6.72 -3.54
CA LEU A 71 -0.10 5.51 -4.38
C LEU A 71 -1.48 4.85 -4.21
N TRP A 72 -2.30 5.36 -3.28
CA TRP A 72 -3.72 5.08 -3.10
C TRP A 72 -4.65 6.15 -3.69
N SER A 73 -4.14 7.07 -4.51
CA SER A 73 -4.97 8.07 -5.18
C SER A 73 -5.94 7.45 -6.19
N ASP A 74 -7.11 8.09 -6.32
CA ASP A 74 -8.10 7.81 -7.35
C ASP A 74 -7.89 8.73 -8.58
N PRO A 75 -8.25 8.28 -9.80
CA PRO A 75 -8.29 9.16 -10.96
C PRO A 75 -9.41 10.20 -10.82
N GLU A 76 -9.20 11.38 -11.42
CA GLU A 76 -10.28 12.37 -11.53
C GLU A 76 -11.37 11.87 -12.49
N ASP A 77 -12.64 12.01 -12.09
CA ASP A 77 -13.77 11.76 -12.97
C ASP A 77 -13.69 12.73 -14.15
N THR A 78 -13.58 12.19 -15.36
CA THR A 78 -13.42 12.98 -16.57
C THR A 78 -14.74 13.70 -16.89
N THR A 79 -14.91 14.94 -16.39
CA THR A 79 -15.98 15.86 -16.82
C THR A 79 -15.67 16.50 -18.16
#